data_AF-A0A067SSH5-F1
#
_entry.id   AF-A0A067SSH5-F1
#
_cell.length_a   1.000
_cell.length_b   1.000
_cell.length_c   1.000
_cell.angle_alpha   90.00
_cell.angle_beta   90.00
_cell.angle_gamma   90.00
#
_symmetry.space_group_name_H-M   'P 1'
#
loop_
_entity.id
_entity.type
_entity.pdbx_description
1 polymer ?
#
loop_
_entity_poly.entity_id
_entity_poly.type
_entity_poly.pdbx_seq_one_letter_code
_entity_poly.pdbx_strand_id
1 'polypeptide(L)'
;ARSKGTLPFMAIETLWGEKHLPRHDLQSFFYVLLWICWNYAGPNNAERQNIDLMENQAKHWICGDGLDFENIGNAKAQQMTADRAVFRRSTLGMFAPYFEDLKDCVMKLRDKLFQDFG
;
A
#
# COMPACT_ATOMS: atom_id res chain seq x y z
N ALA A 1 22.82 6.01 5.02
CA ALA A 1 22.48 4.66 5.53
C ALA A 1 21.02 4.38 5.19
N ARG A 2 20.74 3.36 4.37
CA ARG A 2 19.36 2.89 4.11
C ARG A 2 18.76 2.45 5.46
N SER A 3 17.70 3.11 5.93
CA SER A 3 17.04 2.77 7.19
C SER A 3 16.41 1.37 7.09
N LYS A 4 16.46 0.60 8.18
CA LYS A 4 15.89 -0.75 8.30
C LYS A 4 14.34 -0.71 8.32
N GLY A 5 13.72 -0.38 7.19
CA GLY A 5 12.26 -0.42 7.03
C GLY A 5 11.76 -1.82 6.68
N THR A 6 10.51 -2.12 7.02
CA THR A 6 9.80 -3.31 6.55
C THR A 6 9.26 -3.05 5.16
N LEU A 7 9.82 -3.71 4.13
CA LEU A 7 9.59 -3.44 2.70
C LEU A 7 8.13 -3.10 2.32
N PRO A 8 7.11 -3.90 2.68
CA PRO A 8 5.70 -3.59 2.41
C PRO A 8 5.24 -2.20 2.86
N PHE A 9 5.81 -1.68 3.93
CA PHE A 9 5.37 -0.44 4.58
C PHE A 9 6.34 0.73 4.35
N MET A 10 7.41 0.55 3.58
CA MET A 10 8.32 1.64 3.28
C MET A 10 7.64 2.67 2.34
N ALA A 11 7.82 3.95 2.65
CA ALA A 11 7.45 5.05 1.77
C ALA A 11 8.20 4.99 0.43
N ILE A 12 7.59 5.50 -0.62
CA ILE A 12 8.12 5.40 -1.99
C ILE A 12 9.51 6.05 -2.09
N GLU A 13 9.65 7.26 -1.56
CA GLU A 13 10.91 7.99 -1.63
C GLU A 13 12.00 7.34 -0.79
N THR A 14 11.63 6.70 0.33
CA THR A 14 12.58 5.92 1.13
C THR A 14 13.10 4.71 0.34
N LEU A 15 12.23 4.07 -0.47
CA LEU A 15 12.62 2.98 -1.37
C LEU A 15 13.58 3.46 -2.48
N TRP A 16 13.38 4.68 -2.99
CA TRP A 16 14.29 5.36 -3.91
C TRP A 16 15.56 5.94 -3.25
N GLY A 17 15.73 5.75 -1.95
CA GLY A 17 16.94 6.14 -1.22
C GLY A 17 16.97 7.59 -0.75
N GLU A 18 15.86 8.32 -0.82
CA GLU A 18 15.75 9.64 -0.22
C GLU A 18 15.81 9.58 1.31
N LYS A 19 16.16 10.71 1.91
CA LYS A 19 16.17 10.85 3.36
C LYS A 19 14.74 10.75 3.90
N HIS A 20 14.57 9.92 4.93
CA HIS A 20 13.30 9.80 5.64
C HIS A 20 12.85 11.13 6.27
N LEU A 21 11.57 11.46 6.12
CA LEU A 21 10.88 12.67 6.59
C LEU A 21 9.56 12.29 7.26
N PRO A 22 9.00 13.12 8.17
CA PRO A 22 7.73 12.80 8.86
C PRO A 22 6.54 12.49 7.92
N ARG A 23 6.52 13.04 6.71
CA ARG A 23 5.50 12.72 5.68
C ARG A 23 5.54 11.26 5.23
N HIS A 24 6.70 10.61 5.33
CA HIS A 24 6.89 9.20 4.98
C HIS A 24 6.22 8.27 5.99
N ASP A 25 6.12 8.67 7.26
CA ASP A 25 5.37 7.90 8.27
C ASP A 25 3.88 7.82 7.93
N LEU A 26 3.31 8.87 7.31
CA LEU A 26 1.92 8.86 6.84
C LEU A 26 1.70 7.90 5.67
N GLN A 27 2.67 7.80 4.74
CA GLN A 27 2.63 6.79 3.69
C GLN A 27 2.74 5.38 4.28
N SER A 28 3.64 5.16 5.23
CA SER A 28 3.77 3.89 5.93
C SER A 28 2.49 3.49 6.66
N PHE A 29 1.85 4.43 7.36
CA PHE A 29 0.55 4.21 7.99
C PHE A 29 -0.53 3.84 6.96
N PHE A 30 -0.58 4.55 5.84
CA PHE A 30 -1.51 4.24 4.75
C PHE A 30 -1.32 2.82 4.21
N TYR A 31 -0.08 2.37 4.04
CA TYR A 31 0.25 1.02 3.62
C TYR A 31 -0.15 -0.05 4.64
N VAL A 32 -0.02 0.23 5.94
CA VAL A 32 -0.53 -0.64 7.01
C VAL A 32 -2.06 -0.73 6.96
N LEU A 33 -2.75 0.38 6.72
CA LEU A 33 -4.20 0.38 6.58
C LEU A 33 -4.67 -0.48 5.40
N LEU A 34 -4.03 -0.34 4.23
CA LEU A 34 -4.30 -1.22 3.08
C LEU A 34 -4.04 -2.69 3.43
N TRP A 35 -2.92 -2.98 4.08
CA TRP A 35 -2.57 -4.33 4.50
C TRP A 35 -3.64 -4.95 5.40
N ILE A 36 -4.16 -4.20 6.38
CA ILE A 36 -5.22 -4.68 7.25
C ILE A 36 -6.49 -5.00 6.45
N CYS A 37 -6.89 -4.07 5.58
CA CYS A 37 -8.12 -4.20 4.78
C CYS A 37 -8.04 -5.35 3.76
N TRP A 38 -6.84 -5.66 3.29
CA TRP A 38 -6.59 -6.77 2.36
C TRP A 38 -6.51 -8.13 3.04
N ASN A 39 -5.83 -8.24 4.19
CA ASN A 39 -5.50 -9.53 4.81
C ASN A 39 -6.52 -10.04 5.83
N TYR A 40 -7.25 -9.15 6.49
CA TYR A 40 -8.16 -9.54 7.57
C TYR A 40 -9.61 -9.54 7.11
N ALA A 41 -10.39 -10.48 7.61
CA ALA A 41 -11.83 -10.59 7.40
C ALA A 41 -12.63 -9.70 8.36
N GLY A 42 -11.99 -9.20 9.43
CA GLY A 42 -12.62 -8.37 10.45
C GLY A 42 -11.77 -8.27 11.72
N PRO A 43 -12.38 -7.96 12.88
CA PRO A 43 -11.67 -7.82 14.15
C PRO A 43 -11.15 -9.17 14.67
N ASN A 44 -10.38 -9.12 15.77
CA ASN A 44 -9.85 -10.31 16.46
C ASN A 44 -8.87 -11.16 15.64
N ASN A 45 -8.06 -10.51 14.78
CA ASN A 45 -7.04 -11.18 13.95
C ASN A 45 -7.63 -12.30 13.07
N ALA A 46 -8.88 -12.13 12.61
CA ALA A 46 -9.50 -13.07 11.69
C ALA A 46 -8.87 -12.94 10.30
N GLU A 47 -7.88 -13.77 9.99
CA GLU A 47 -7.22 -13.80 8.68
C GLU A 47 -8.18 -14.28 7.58
N ARG A 48 -8.01 -13.77 6.37
CA ARG A 48 -8.78 -14.22 5.20
C ARG A 48 -8.20 -15.52 4.67
N GLN A 49 -9.06 -16.51 4.45
CA GLN A 49 -8.64 -17.81 3.93
C GLN A 49 -8.55 -17.87 2.39
N ASN A 50 -9.16 -16.93 1.66
CA ASN A 50 -9.32 -16.99 0.21
C ASN A 50 -8.57 -15.87 -0.54
N ILE A 51 -7.56 -15.26 0.06
CA ILE A 51 -6.69 -14.31 -0.62
C ILE A 51 -5.24 -14.71 -0.39
N ASP A 52 -4.54 -14.94 -1.49
CA ASP A 52 -3.08 -14.94 -1.50
C ASP A 52 -2.60 -13.61 -2.09
N LEU A 53 -1.99 -12.77 -1.25
CA LEU A 53 -1.41 -11.50 -1.68
C LEU A 53 -0.11 -11.66 -2.49
N MET A 54 0.54 -12.82 -2.38
CA MET A 54 1.75 -13.14 -3.14
C MET A 54 1.43 -13.64 -4.55
N GLU A 55 0.21 -14.11 -4.80
CA GLU A 55 -0.25 -14.51 -6.15
C GLU A 55 -1.00 -13.40 -6.90
N ASN A 56 -1.26 -12.26 -6.27
CA ASN A 56 -2.01 -11.17 -6.90
C ASN A 56 -1.14 -9.95 -7.26
N GLN A 57 -1.77 -8.87 -7.75
CA GLN A 57 -1.08 -7.64 -8.16
C GLN A 57 -0.27 -6.96 -7.04
N ALA A 58 -0.49 -7.32 -5.77
CA ALA A 58 0.24 -6.78 -4.63
C ALA A 58 1.66 -7.36 -4.48
N LYS A 59 2.01 -8.49 -5.08
CA LYS A 59 3.36 -9.10 -4.95
C LYS A 59 4.50 -8.10 -5.23
N HIS A 60 4.40 -7.35 -6.32
CA HIS A 60 5.39 -6.34 -6.71
C HIS A 60 5.52 -5.19 -5.70
N TRP A 61 4.46 -4.92 -4.95
CA TRP A 61 4.40 -3.91 -3.88
C TRP A 61 4.94 -4.45 -2.53
N ILE A 62 4.77 -5.75 -2.26
CA ILE A 62 5.12 -6.38 -0.97
C ILE A 62 6.63 -6.65 -0.89
N CYS A 63 7.19 -7.28 -1.90
CA CYS A 63 8.59 -7.74 -1.86
C CYS A 63 9.35 -7.57 -3.17
N GLY A 64 8.65 -7.32 -4.30
CA GLY A 64 9.30 -7.34 -5.61
C GLY A 64 10.00 -8.68 -5.90
N ASP A 65 10.94 -8.68 -6.83
CA ASP A 65 11.83 -9.83 -7.05
C ASP A 65 13.17 -9.58 -6.33
N GLY A 66 13.31 -10.10 -5.10
CA GLY A 66 14.55 -9.98 -4.32
C GLY A 66 14.69 -8.66 -3.54
N LEU A 67 15.89 -8.07 -3.52
CA LEU A 67 16.20 -6.80 -2.83
C LEU A 67 16.02 -5.58 -3.74
N ASP A 68 14.99 -5.60 -4.58
CA ASP A 68 14.74 -4.58 -5.60
C ASP A 68 13.86 -3.43 -5.07
N PHE A 69 14.47 -2.60 -4.23
CA PHE A 69 13.79 -1.46 -3.60
C PHE A 69 13.20 -0.49 -4.64
N GLU A 70 13.92 -0.25 -5.74
CA GLU A 70 13.52 0.73 -6.74
C GLU A 70 12.25 0.28 -7.47
N ASN A 71 12.17 -0.99 -7.88
CA ASN A 71 10.96 -1.51 -8.52
C ASN A 71 9.78 -1.58 -7.57
N ILE A 72 9.99 -1.88 -6.28
CA ILE A 72 8.92 -1.78 -5.27
C ILE A 72 8.42 -0.34 -5.15
N GLY A 73 9.32 0.64 -5.17
CA GLY A 73 8.99 2.07 -5.17
C GLY A 73 8.17 2.46 -6.40
N ASN A 74 8.58 2.02 -7.59
CA ASN A 74 7.89 2.28 -8.84
C ASN A 74 6.49 1.65 -8.89
N ALA A 75 6.36 0.40 -8.42
CA ALA A 75 5.07 -0.28 -8.34
C ALA A 75 4.10 0.44 -7.38
N LYS A 76 4.60 0.88 -6.21
CA LYS A 76 3.83 1.72 -5.28
C LYS A 76 3.42 3.03 -5.91
N ALA A 77 4.34 3.76 -6.55
CA ALA A 77 4.06 5.02 -7.22
C ALA A 77 2.96 4.85 -8.27
N GLN A 78 3.10 3.89 -9.18
CA GLN A 78 2.10 3.58 -10.21
C GLN A 78 0.73 3.27 -9.61
N GLN A 79 0.68 2.52 -8.51
CA GLN A 79 -0.58 2.19 -7.85
C GLN A 79 -1.22 3.42 -7.19
N MET A 80 -0.43 4.26 -6.51
CA MET A 80 -0.92 5.41 -5.75
C MET A 80 -1.34 6.58 -6.65
N THR A 81 -0.67 6.76 -7.79
CA THR A 81 -0.97 7.82 -8.77
C THR A 81 -1.95 7.38 -9.87
N ALA A 82 -2.41 6.12 -9.84
CA ALA A 82 -3.45 5.65 -10.75
C ALA A 82 -4.72 6.49 -10.63
N ASP A 83 -5.47 6.59 -11.75
CA ASP A 83 -6.77 7.24 -11.74
C ASP A 83 -7.70 6.58 -10.69
N ARG A 84 -8.66 7.36 -10.19
CA ARG A 84 -9.56 6.90 -9.11
C ARG A 84 -10.32 5.63 -9.47
N ALA A 85 -10.67 5.40 -10.74
CA ALA A 85 -11.43 4.22 -11.15
C ALA A 85 -10.54 2.98 -11.14
N VAL A 86 -9.30 3.09 -11.65
CA VAL A 86 -8.31 2.01 -11.58
C VAL A 86 -7.97 1.69 -10.13
N PHE A 87 -7.67 2.69 -9.29
CA PHE A 87 -7.38 2.46 -7.87
C PHE A 87 -8.56 1.82 -7.13
N ARG A 88 -9.80 2.25 -7.41
CA ARG A 88 -10.99 1.66 -6.81
C ARG A 88 -11.10 0.17 -7.18
N ARG A 89 -10.84 -0.19 -8.43
CA ARG A 89 -10.92 -1.57 -8.91
C ARG A 89 -9.79 -2.44 -8.37
N SER A 90 -8.54 -2.02 -8.48
CA SER A 90 -7.37 -2.85 -8.18
C SER A 90 -6.98 -2.85 -6.71
N THR A 91 -7.13 -1.74 -5.99
CA THR A 91 -6.70 -1.60 -4.59
C THR A 91 -7.87 -1.75 -3.63
N LEU A 92 -8.94 -0.96 -3.82
CA LEU A 92 -10.09 -1.01 -2.93
C LEU A 92 -10.96 -2.25 -3.19
N GLY A 93 -10.96 -2.77 -4.42
CA GLY A 93 -11.64 -4.02 -4.77
C GLY A 93 -11.12 -5.24 -4.00
N MET A 94 -9.91 -5.17 -3.45
CA MET A 94 -9.34 -6.23 -2.62
C MET A 94 -9.81 -6.20 -1.17
N PHE A 95 -10.54 -5.17 -0.72
CA PHE A 95 -10.95 -5.06 0.67
C PHE A 95 -11.89 -6.20 1.07
N ALA A 96 -11.76 -6.72 2.29
CA ALA A 96 -12.75 -7.63 2.82
C ALA A 96 -14.11 -6.90 2.97
N PRO A 97 -15.25 -7.62 2.85
CA PRO A 97 -16.57 -7.01 2.98
C PRO A 97 -16.76 -6.22 4.28
N TYR A 98 -16.09 -6.62 5.36
CA TYR A 98 -16.12 -5.93 6.64
C TYR A 98 -15.60 -4.47 6.57
N PHE A 99 -14.70 -4.15 5.63
CA PHE A 99 -14.07 -2.84 5.49
C PHE A 99 -14.68 -1.98 4.36
N GLU A 100 -15.88 -2.30 3.88
CA GLU A 100 -16.49 -1.60 2.73
C GLU A 100 -16.66 -0.10 2.97
N ASP A 101 -17.07 0.27 4.19
CA ASP A 101 -17.29 1.65 4.63
C ASP A 101 -15.99 2.49 4.69
N LEU A 102 -14.83 1.85 4.83
CA LEU A 102 -13.54 2.52 4.82
C LEU A 102 -13.09 2.95 3.43
N LYS A 103 -13.63 2.39 2.34
CA LYS A 103 -13.14 2.64 0.97
C LYS A 103 -13.12 4.12 0.60
N ASP A 104 -14.17 4.86 0.93
CA ASP A 104 -14.26 6.28 0.62
C ASP A 104 -13.30 7.12 1.47
N CYS A 105 -13.04 6.70 2.71
CA CYS A 105 -12.03 7.31 3.58
C CYS A 105 -10.61 7.08 3.01
N VAL A 106 -10.30 5.84 2.63
CA VAL A 106 -9.00 5.46 2.05
C VAL A 106 -8.76 6.19 0.73
N MET A 107 -9.77 6.32 -0.12
CA MET A 107 -9.66 7.11 -1.37
C MET A 107 -9.30 8.57 -1.09
N LYS A 108 -10.00 9.22 -0.15
CA LYS A 108 -9.71 10.61 0.25
C LYS A 108 -8.31 10.75 0.85
N LEU A 109 -7.90 9.79 1.67
CA LEU A 109 -6.57 9.78 2.28
C LEU A 109 -5.49 9.62 1.23
N ARG A 110 -5.65 8.70 0.27
CA ARG A 110 -4.76 8.56 -0.90
C ARG A 110 -4.60 9.89 -1.61
N ASP A 111 -5.71 10.54 -1.97
CA ASP A 111 -5.68 11.82 -2.68
C ASP A 111 -4.90 12.89 -1.92
N LYS A 112 -4.97 12.90 -0.58
CA LYS A 112 -4.23 13.85 0.25
C LYS A 112 -2.76 13.51 0.43
N LEU A 113 -2.41 12.24 0.48
CA LEU A 113 -1.02 11.80 0.66
C LEU A 113 -0.22 11.86 -0.65
N PHE A 114 -0.89 11.71 -1.78
CA PHE A 114 -0.26 11.58 -3.09
C PHE A 114 -0.65 12.68 -4.09
N GLN A 115 -1.35 13.74 -3.67
CA GLN A 115 -1.69 14.90 -4.53
C GLN A 115 -0.46 15.58 -5.14
N ASP A 116 0.65 15.59 -4.42
CA ASP A 116 1.91 16.24 -4.82
C ASP A 116 2.95 15.20 -5.29
N PHE A 117 2.50 13.96 -5.54
CA PHE A 117 3.36 12.85 -5.96
C PHE A 117 3.43 12.81 -7.50
N GLY A 118 4.41 13.53 -8.05
CA GLY A 118 4.61 13.70 -9.49
C GLY A 118 5.39 14.97 -9.80
#